data_AF-A0A7S6MB86-F1
#
_entry.id   AF-A0A7S6MB86-F1
#
_cell.length_a   1.000
_cell.length_b   1.000
_cell.length_c   1.000
_cell.angle_alpha   90.00
_cell.angle_beta   90.00
_cell.angle_gamma   90.00
#
_symmetry.space_group_name_H-M   'P 1'
#
loop_
_entity.id
_entity.type
_entity.pdbx_description
1 polymer ?
#
loop_
_entity_poly.entity_id
_entity_poly.type
_entity_poly.pdbx_seq_one_letter_code
_entity_poly.pdbx_strand_id
1 'polypeptide(L)' 'MSVSVGRTKLKNALQDLLVKWEETRGVWNDVRSQQFARQYLEPLDPAVRAAVAAMDRLASQIAQAERDCG' A
#
# COMPACT_ATOMS: atom_id res chain seq x y z
N MET A 1 17.16 3.83 -4.67
CA MET A 1 15.71 4.04 -4.90
C MET A 1 15.25 5.16 -3.98
N SER A 2 14.55 6.18 -4.47
CA SER A 2 14.02 7.24 -3.60
C SER A 2 12.77 6.78 -2.86
N VAL A 3 12.50 7.39 -1.70
CA VAL A 3 11.28 7.13 -0.89
C VAL A 3 10.01 7.35 -1.72
N SER A 4 10.01 8.35 -2.61
CA SER A 4 8.90 8.64 -3.52
C SER A 4 8.59 7.50 -4.50
N VAL A 5 9.62 6.82 -5.02
CA VAL A 5 9.43 5.66 -5.91
C VAL A 5 8.88 4.46 -5.12
N GLY A 6 9.39 4.23 -3.91
CA GLY A 6 8.89 3.18 -3.02
C GLY A 6 7.42 3.36 -2.67
N ARG A 7 7.02 4.60 -2.33
CA ARG A 7 5.64 5.00 -2.04
C ARG A 7 4.69 4.67 -3.20
N THR A 8 5.04 5.09 -4.41
CA THR A 8 4.21 4.83 -5.60
C THR A 8 4.08 3.33 -5.87
N LYS A 9 5.19 2.58 -5.78
CA LYS A 9 5.16 1.12 -5.94
C LYS A 9 4.25 0.44 -4.92
N LEU A 10 4.33 0.84 -3.64
CA LEU A 10 3.50 0.25 -2.58
C LEU A 10 2.01 0.50 -2.81
N LYS A 11 1.64 1.73 -3.20
CA LYS A 11 0.25 2.08 -3.52
C LYS A 11 -0.27 1.27 -4.71
N ASN A 12 0.53 1.17 -5.77
CA ASN A 12 0.15 0.42 -6.97
C ASN A 12 0.00 -1.07 -6.68
N ALA A 13 0.91 -1.66 -5.90
CA ALA A 13 0.83 -3.07 -5.53
C ALA A 13 -0.45 -3.41 -4.76
N LEU A 14 -0.89 -2.54 -3.85
CA LEU A 14 -2.18 -2.72 -3.17
C LEU A 14 -3.35 -2.63 -4.16
N GLN A 15 -3.32 -1.66 -5.07
CA GLN A 15 -4.37 -1.51 -6.07
C GLN A 15 -4.46 -2.73 -6.98
N ASP A 16 -3.32 -3.23 -7.47
CA ASP A 16 -3.24 -4.43 -8.31
C ASP A 16 -3.77 -5.66 -7.56
N LEU A 17 -3.41 -5.81 -6.28
CA LEU A 17 -3.94 -6.87 -5.42
C LEU A 17 -5.46 -6.82 -5.32
N LEU A 18 -6.05 -5.65 -5.08
CA LEU A 18 -7.50 -5.49 -4.94
C LEU A 18 -8.24 -5.77 -6.25
N VAL A 19 -7.68 -5.37 -7.40
CA VAL A 19 -8.23 -5.71 -8.72
C VAL A 19 -8.24 -7.23 -8.92
N LYS A 20 -7.13 -7.90 -8.62
CA LYS A 20 -7.04 -9.37 -8.71
C LYS A 20 -7.92 -10.09 -7.71
N TRP A 21 -8.16 -9.51 -6.54
CA TRP A 21 -9.10 -10.04 -5.58
C TRP A 21 -10.54 -10.01 -6.11
N GLU A 22 -10.97 -8.92 -6.72
CA GLU A 22 -12.31 -8.84 -7.31
C GLU A 22 -12.52 -9.83 -8.46
N GLU A 23 -11.51 -10.01 -9.33
CA GLU A 23 -11.52 -11.09 -10.34
C GLU A 23 -11.65 -12.47 -9.68
N THR A 24 -10.88 -12.72 -8.62
CA THR A 24 -10.86 -14.00 -7.90
C THR A 24 -12.22 -14.29 -7.24
N ARG A 25 -12.88 -13.27 -6.68
CA ARG A 25 -14.22 -13.42 -6.09
C ARG A 25 -15.30 -13.80 -7.09
N GLY A 26 -15.07 -13.58 -8.39
CA GLY A 26 -15.96 -14.05 -9.45
C GLY A 26 -16.05 -15.59 -9.52
N VAL A 27 -15.00 -16.30 -9.11
CA VAL A 27 -14.93 -17.77 -9.15
C VAL A 27 -14.79 -18.42 -7.77
N TRP A 28 -14.30 -17.67 -6.77
CA TRP A 28 -14.13 -18.12 -5.40
C TRP A 28 -14.91 -17.21 -4.44
N ASN A 29 -16.14 -17.59 -4.12
CA ASN A 29 -17.11 -16.77 -3.36
C ASN A 29 -17.69 -17.48 -2.13
N ASP A 30 -17.03 -18.55 -1.67
CA ASP A 30 -17.45 -19.32 -0.51
C ASP A 30 -17.12 -18.62 0.83
N VAL A 31 -17.46 -19.26 1.95
CA VAL A 31 -17.16 -18.73 3.30
C VAL A 31 -15.65 -18.56 3.53
N ARG A 32 -14.80 -19.38 2.91
CA ARG A 32 -13.34 -19.28 3.06
C ARG A 32 -12.80 -18.03 2.37
N SER A 33 -13.33 -17.69 1.20
CA SER A 33 -12.97 -16.45 0.49
C SER A 33 -13.27 -15.21 1.35
N GLN A 34 -14.41 -15.21 2.06
CA GLN A 34 -14.79 -14.12 2.95
C GLN A 34 -13.89 -14.03 4.19
N GLN A 35 -13.50 -15.18 4.75
CA GLN A 35 -12.56 -15.23 5.88
C GLN A 35 -11.18 -14.75 5.44
N PHE A 36 -10.72 -15.13 4.24
CA PHE A 36 -9.47 -14.69 3.68
C PHE A 36 -9.44 -13.15 3.51
N ALA A 37 -10.47 -12.56 2.90
CA ALA A 37 -10.55 -11.11 2.76
C ALA A 37 -10.49 -10.40 4.11
N ARG A 38 -11.30 -10.85 5.09
CA ARG A 38 -11.33 -10.26 6.43
C ARG A 38 -9.99 -10.37 7.15
N GLN A 39 -9.34 -11.52 7.07
CA GLN A 39 -8.12 -11.78 7.83
C GLN A 39 -6.89 -11.12 7.20
N TYR A 40 -6.81 -11.05 5.87
CA TYR A 40 -5.59 -10.68 5.17
C TYR A 40 -5.73 -9.42 4.31
N LEU A 41 -6.87 -9.16 3.67
CA LEU A 41 -7.00 -8.03 2.75
C LEU A 41 -7.50 -6.77 3.43
N GLU A 42 -8.52 -6.86 4.29
CA GLU A 42 -9.05 -5.72 5.03
C GLU A 42 -7.98 -4.99 5.87
N PRO A 43 -7.04 -5.68 6.54
CA PRO A 43 -5.98 -5.01 7.29
C PRO A 43 -4.92 -4.32 6.41
N LEU A 44 -4.80 -4.71 5.13
CA LEU A 44 -3.75 -4.17 4.26
C LEU A 44 -4.00 -2.73 3.84
N ASP A 45 -5.26 -2.33 3.57
CA ASP A 45 -5.57 -0.95 3.17
C ASP A 45 -5.13 0.08 4.23
N PRO A 46 -5.52 -0.01 5.52
CA PRO A 46 -5.06 0.93 6.54
C PRO A 46 -3.54 0.84 6.78
N ALA A 47 -2.95 -0.36 6.72
CA ALA A 47 -1.50 -0.54 6.92
C ALA A 47 -0.68 0.13 5.80
N VAL A 48 -1.08 -0.05 4.55
CA VAL A 48 -0.44 0.58 3.38
C VAL A 48 -0.61 2.09 3.41
N ARG A 49 -1.80 2.60 3.76
CA ARG A 49 -2.02 4.06 3.93
C ARG A 49 -1.11 4.65 4.99
N ALA A 50 -0.96 3.98 6.13
CA ALA A 50 -0.06 4.42 7.20
C ALA A 50 1.41 4.43 6.72
N ALA A 51 1.84 3.39 6.00
CA ALA A 51 3.19 3.32 5.45
C ALA A 51 3.45 4.42 4.41
N VAL A 52 2.50 4.66 3.49
CA VAL A 52 2.57 5.74 2.49
C VAL A 52 2.68 7.11 3.17
N ALA A 53 1.87 7.37 4.21
CA ALA A 53 1.93 8.63 4.95
C ALA A 53 3.28 8.81 5.69
N ALA A 54 3.85 7.73 6.23
CA ALA A 54 5.18 7.78 6.84
C ALA A 54 6.28 8.06 5.78
N MET A 55 6.18 7.45 4.61
CA MET A 55 7.07 7.72 3.47
C MET A 55 6.99 9.18 3.01
N ASP A 56 5.80 9.79 2.99
CA ASP A 56 5.63 11.21 2.65
C ASP A 56 6.37 12.13 3.61
N ARG A 57 6.30 11.84 4.92
CA ARG A 57 7.02 12.59 5.96
C ARG A 57 8.53 12.43 5.83
N LEU A 58 9.00 11.21 5.53
CA LEU A 58 10.43 10.97 5.31
C LEU A 58 10.94 11.72 4.07
N ALA A 59 10.17 11.74 2.99
CA ALA A 59 10.53 12.45 1.77
C ALA A 59 10.65 13.96 2.01
N SER A 60 9.75 14.56 2.79
CA SER A 60 9.83 15.99 3.12
C SER A 60 11.02 16.32 4.03
N GLN A 61 11.34 15.46 4.99
CA GLN A 61 12.50 15.63 5.86
C GLN A 61 13.83 15.52 5.10
N ILE A 62 13.96 14.55 4.19
CA ILE A 62 15.15 14.41 3.35
C ILE A 62 15.32 15.65 2.46
N ALA A 63 14.26 16.10 1.80
CA ALA A 63 14.30 17.29 0.97
C ALA A 63 14.64 18.57 1.76
N GLN A 64 14.24 18.65 3.03
CA GLN A 64 14.65 19.76 3.90
C GLN A 64 16.13 19.69 4.25
N ALA A 65 16.63 18.52 4.67
CA ALA A 65 18.04 18.34 5.00
C ALA A 65 18.96 18.63 3.81
N GLU A 66 18.57 18.22 2.60
CA GLU A 66 19.30 18.54 1.37
C GLU A 66 19.38 20.06 1.11
N ARG A 67 18.34 20.83 1.46
CA ARG A 67 18.34 22.29 1.36
C ARG A 67 19.16 22.97 2.44
N ASP A 68 19.21 22.40 3.64
CA ASP A 68 19.94 22.97 4.77
C ASP A 68 21.47 22.72 4.67
N CYS A 69 21.89 21.68 3.93
CA CYS A 69 23.29 21.30 3.73
C CYS A 69 23.89 21.75 2.38
N GLY A 70 23.08 22.28 1.46
CA GLY A 70 23.51 22.79 0.15
C GLY A 70 23.63 24.31 0.14
#